data_AF-A0A934F1Q0-F1
#
_entry.id   AF-A0A934F1Q0-F1
#
_cell.length_a   1.000
_cell.length_b   1.000
_cell.length_c   1.000
_cell.angle_alpha   90.00
_cell.angle_beta   90.00
_cell.angle_gamma   90.00
#
_symmetry.space_group_name_H-M   'P 1'
#
loop_
_entity.id
_entity.type
_entity.pdbx_description
1 polymer ?
#
loop_
_entity_poly.entity_id
_entity_poly.type
_entity_poly.pdbx_seq_one_letter_code
_entity_poly.pdbx_strand_id
1 'polypeptide(L)'
;MLFARTCLALLAAGLLPGCGLVHFGRREKMPATGGDAALVAAYANLSTEHKILRQELLLARREGDALRLALERAGGGAPALESAARLAEAQRDLTELRSRLARLEAERASKPPEAPRATAAAPADPQPLREENARLRADLERARSENSALAEKLQKAETRHAEARLEIDSLNVDLLAQKQARSRAEQATEALRAQLDTVLARGSSSPALTLSAARESTATSTAILHYPSSPRTGSGAGPTPPAEPRPRTHVVQPGDTLEKIATRYYGSPERWQAIERANQAQLANGLRVGLELTLP
;
A
#
# COMPACT_ATOMS: atom_id res chain seq x y z
N MET A 1 -98.15 60.40 -23.98
CA MET A 1 -96.91 60.61 -24.77
C MET A 1 -96.15 59.28 -24.74
N LEU A 2 -96.39 58.34 -25.66
CA LEU A 2 -95.88 58.23 -27.04
C LEU A 2 -94.35 58.12 -27.13
N PHE A 3 -93.90 56.95 -27.63
CA PHE A 3 -92.58 56.59 -28.16
C PHE A 3 -91.40 56.68 -27.17
N ALA A 4 -90.43 55.78 -27.09
CA ALA A 4 -89.77 54.86 -28.02
C ALA A 4 -88.77 54.12 -27.08
N ARG A 5 -88.33 52.87 -27.21
CA ARG A 5 -87.80 52.12 -28.36
C ARG A 5 -87.14 50.88 -27.72
N THR A 6 -87.26 49.70 -28.36
CA THR A 6 -86.23 48.63 -28.45
C THR A 6 -85.63 48.13 -27.12
N CYS A 7 -85.80 46.90 -26.63
CA CYS A 7 -85.63 45.56 -27.20
C CYS A 7 -85.77 44.64 -25.97
N LEU A 8 -86.33 43.44 -25.94
CA LEU A 8 -86.75 42.49 -26.95
C LEU A 8 -87.60 41.47 -26.17
N ALA A 9 -88.88 41.37 -26.48
CA ALA A 9 -89.71 40.24 -26.08
C ALA A 9 -90.01 39.43 -27.34
N LEU A 10 -89.43 38.22 -27.43
CA LEU A 10 -89.83 37.09 -28.28
C LEU A 10 -88.83 35.98 -27.92
N LEU A 11 -89.16 35.02 -27.06
CA LEU A 11 -90.09 33.92 -27.31
C LEU A 11 -89.61 33.05 -28.48
N ALA A 12 -89.37 31.78 -28.14
CA ALA A 12 -89.22 30.60 -28.98
C ALA A 12 -87.83 30.29 -29.59
N ALA A 13 -87.27 29.21 -29.03
CA ALA A 13 -86.69 28.06 -29.72
C ALA A 13 -85.45 28.29 -30.60
N GLY A 14 -84.30 27.79 -30.11
CA GLY A 14 -83.14 27.59 -30.96
C GLY A 14 -81.89 27.09 -30.24
N LEU A 15 -81.84 25.77 -30.02
CA LEU A 15 -80.63 24.93 -30.15
C LEU A 15 -79.48 25.04 -29.12
N LEU A 16 -79.22 23.86 -28.53
CA LEU A 16 -77.92 23.25 -28.16
C LEU A 16 -77.53 23.21 -26.67
N PRO A 17 -76.86 22.12 -26.25
CA PRO A 17 -77.03 21.49 -24.95
C PRO A 17 -75.79 21.64 -24.05
N GLY A 18 -75.96 21.26 -22.78
CA GLY A 18 -74.84 20.70 -22.03
C GLY A 18 -74.28 21.59 -20.92
N CYS A 19 -74.95 21.57 -19.78
CA CYS A 19 -74.28 21.53 -18.48
C CYS A 19 -74.98 20.46 -17.65
N GLY A 20 -74.68 19.20 -17.96
CA GLY A 20 -75.01 18.08 -17.07
C GLY A 20 -74.26 18.28 -15.77
N LEU A 21 -75.01 18.66 -14.74
CA LEU A 21 -74.59 18.65 -13.35
C LEU A 21 -74.21 17.20 -12.98
N VAL A 22 -72.94 16.81 -13.17
CA VAL A 22 -72.44 15.54 -12.64
C VAL A 22 -72.29 15.70 -11.14
N HIS A 23 -73.31 15.23 -10.43
CA HIS A 23 -73.28 15.04 -8.99
C HIS A 23 -72.12 14.08 -8.68
N PHE A 24 -70.98 14.60 -8.22
CA PHE A 24 -69.97 13.76 -7.60
C PHE A 24 -70.58 13.23 -6.31
N GLY A 25 -71.01 11.97 -6.35
CA GLY A 25 -71.29 11.19 -5.16
C GLY A 25 -70.11 11.33 -4.20
N ARG A 26 -70.43 11.49 -2.92
CA ARG A 26 -69.49 11.44 -1.79
C ARG A 26 -68.44 10.37 -2.09
N ARG A 27 -67.23 10.77 -2.50
CA ARG A 27 -66.11 9.84 -2.61
C ARG A 27 -65.96 9.25 -1.22
N GLU A 28 -66.19 7.94 -1.10
CA GLU A 28 -65.70 7.20 0.04
C GLU A 28 -64.25 7.60 0.23
N LYS A 29 -63.88 8.04 1.44
CA LYS A 29 -62.48 8.17 1.82
C LYS A 29 -61.88 6.78 1.64
N MET A 30 -61.33 6.50 0.47
CA MET A 30 -60.43 5.37 0.31
C MET A 30 -59.30 5.63 1.32
N PRO A 31 -58.96 4.67 2.20
CA PRO A 31 -57.80 4.82 3.05
C PRO A 31 -56.63 5.08 2.12
N ALA A 32 -55.85 6.12 2.41
CA ALA A 32 -54.63 6.44 1.68
C ALA A 32 -53.85 5.13 1.53
N THR A 33 -53.87 4.57 0.32
CA THR A 33 -53.16 3.35 0.01
C THR A 33 -51.70 3.64 0.32
N GLY A 34 -51.08 2.82 1.17
CA GLY A 34 -49.75 3.07 1.75
C GLY A 34 -48.62 3.37 0.74
N GLY A 35 -48.88 3.22 -0.56
CA GLY A 35 -48.04 3.68 -1.65
C GLY A 35 -47.75 5.18 -1.65
N ASP A 36 -48.72 6.07 -1.37
CA ASP A 36 -48.47 7.53 -1.45
C ASP A 36 -47.59 8.02 -0.30
N ALA A 37 -47.81 7.51 0.93
CA ALA A 37 -46.98 7.81 2.08
C ALA A 37 -45.57 7.20 1.94
N ALA A 38 -45.47 5.98 1.40
CA ALA A 38 -44.20 5.34 1.09
C ALA A 38 -43.41 6.09 0.01
N LEU A 39 -44.09 6.61 -1.03
CA LEU A 39 -43.46 7.42 -2.06
C LEU A 39 -42.92 8.73 -1.49
N VAL A 40 -43.71 9.43 -0.67
CA VAL A 40 -43.29 10.68 -0.02
C VAL A 40 -42.10 10.45 0.91
N ALA A 41 -42.09 9.34 1.66
CA ALA A 41 -40.95 8.95 2.49
C ALA A 41 -39.71 8.62 1.65
N ALA A 42 -39.87 7.89 0.54
CA ALA A 42 -38.78 7.58 -0.39
C ALA A 42 -38.20 8.86 -1.04
N TYR A 43 -39.04 9.82 -1.43
CA TYR A 43 -38.59 11.11 -1.97
C TYR A 43 -37.86 11.97 -0.93
N ALA A 44 -38.33 11.94 0.32
CA ALA A 44 -37.65 12.64 1.42
C ALA A 44 -36.26 12.03 1.68
N ASN A 45 -36.16 10.70 1.72
CA ASN A 45 -34.89 9.98 1.90
C ASN A 45 -33.93 10.22 0.71
N LEU A 46 -34.42 10.19 -0.52
CA LEU A 46 -33.59 10.46 -1.70
C LEU A 46 -33.05 11.90 -1.69
N SER A 47 -33.85 12.86 -1.21
CA SER A 47 -33.45 14.26 -1.09
C SER A 47 -32.38 14.46 -0.01
N THR A 48 -32.48 13.75 1.12
CA THR A 48 -31.44 13.79 2.17
C THR A 48 -30.16 13.12 1.70
N GLU A 49 -30.24 11.94 1.08
CA GLU A 49 -29.09 11.26 0.47
C GLU A 49 -28.41 12.14 -0.57
N HIS A 50 -29.18 12.82 -1.43
CA HIS A 50 -28.62 13.73 -2.42
C HIS A 50 -27.89 14.92 -1.80
N LYS A 51 -28.37 15.44 -0.66
CA LYS A 51 -27.69 16.51 0.09
C LYS A 51 -26.40 16.01 0.74
N ILE A 52 -26.43 14.80 1.31
CA ILE A 52 -25.25 14.16 1.91
C ILE A 52 -24.19 13.92 0.85
N LEU A 53 -24.55 13.30 -0.27
CA LEU A 53 -23.62 13.04 -1.38
C LEU A 53 -23.03 14.33 -1.95
N ARG A 54 -23.79 15.43 -2.01
CA ARG A 54 -23.24 16.74 -2.39
C ARG A 54 -22.21 17.26 -1.38
N GLN A 55 -22.47 17.09 -0.08
CA GLN A 55 -21.55 17.52 0.98
C GLN A 55 -20.27 16.67 0.95
N GLU A 56 -20.39 15.35 0.78
CA GLU A 56 -19.26 14.43 0.63
C GLU A 56 -18.43 14.75 -0.62
N LEU A 57 -19.07 15.06 -1.74
CA LEU A 57 -18.35 15.48 -2.95
C LEU A 57 -17.56 16.78 -2.73
N LEU A 58 -18.10 17.73 -1.97
CA LEU A 58 -17.41 18.97 -1.64
C LEU A 58 -16.22 18.72 -0.70
N LEU A 59 -16.37 17.81 0.27
CA LEU A 59 -15.28 17.37 1.15
C LEU A 59 -14.17 16.67 0.37
N ALA A 60 -14.52 15.71 -0.49
CA ALA A 60 -13.55 14.99 -1.33
C ALA A 60 -12.79 15.93 -2.27
N ARG A 61 -13.46 16.96 -2.83
CA ARG A 61 -12.78 17.98 -3.63
C ARG A 61 -11.81 18.81 -2.80
N ARG A 62 -12.22 19.25 -1.61
CA ARG A 62 -11.35 20.01 -0.69
C ARG A 62 -10.14 19.19 -0.25
N GLU A 63 -10.32 17.92 0.03
CA GLU A 63 -9.23 17.00 0.37
C GLU A 63 -8.30 16.76 -0.82
N GLY A 64 -8.86 16.60 -2.03
CA GLY A 64 -8.08 16.53 -3.27
C GLY A 64 -7.25 17.78 -3.53
N ASP A 65 -7.83 18.97 -3.33
CA ASP A 65 -7.12 20.25 -3.46
C ASP A 65 -6.03 20.41 -2.38
N ALA A 66 -6.28 19.95 -1.15
CA ALA A 66 -5.29 19.95 -0.08
C ALA A 66 -4.11 19.01 -0.37
N LEU A 67 -4.39 17.81 -0.90
CA LEU A 67 -3.36 16.85 -1.32
C LEU A 67 -2.56 17.38 -2.50
N ARG A 68 -3.21 18.01 -3.48
CA ARG A 68 -2.54 18.68 -4.60
C ARG A 68 -1.58 19.77 -4.11
N LEU A 69 -2.02 20.65 -3.21
CA LEU A 69 -1.18 21.69 -2.62
C LEU A 69 -0.03 21.10 -1.77
N ALA A 70 -0.25 19.97 -1.10
CA ALA A 70 0.79 19.27 -0.36
C ALA A 70 1.84 18.66 -1.30
N LEU A 71 1.43 18.10 -2.44
CA LEU A 71 2.31 17.59 -3.48
C LEU A 71 3.09 18.71 -4.19
N GLU A 72 2.44 19.84 -4.47
CA GLU A 72 3.08 21.04 -5.04
C GLU A 72 4.12 21.62 -4.06
N ARG A 73 3.87 21.57 -2.75
CA ARG A 73 4.82 21.99 -1.70
C ARG A 73 5.95 20.99 -1.44
N ALA A 74 5.72 19.70 -1.69
CA ALA A 74 6.71 18.64 -1.43
C ALA A 74 7.88 18.62 -2.41
N GLY A 75 7.87 19.48 -3.45
CA GLY A 75 8.96 19.56 -4.43
C GLY A 75 8.86 18.46 -5.47
N GLY A 76 8.51 18.84 -6.70
CA GLY A 76 8.21 17.93 -7.80
C GLY A 76 9.34 16.96 -8.15
N GLY A 77 9.09 15.67 -7.93
CA GLY A 77 9.73 14.60 -8.68
C GLY A 77 8.90 14.23 -9.91
N ALA A 78 9.54 13.63 -10.92
CA ALA A 78 8.92 13.09 -12.14
C ALA A 78 7.53 12.39 -11.95
N PRO A 79 7.26 11.60 -10.89
CA PRO A 79 5.92 11.00 -10.69
C PRO A 79 4.81 12.02 -10.40
N ALA A 80 5.12 13.20 -9.87
CA ALA A 80 4.12 14.24 -9.60
C ALA A 80 3.63 14.90 -10.91
N LEU A 81 4.53 15.14 -11.86
CA LEU A 81 4.19 15.66 -13.20
C LEU A 81 3.34 14.65 -13.99
N GLU A 82 3.65 13.36 -13.87
CA GLU A 82 2.89 12.30 -14.52
C GLU A 82 1.48 12.15 -13.90
N SER A 83 1.37 12.24 -12.58
CA SER A 83 0.06 12.24 -11.90
C SER A 83 -0.79 13.47 -12.25
N ALA A 84 -0.17 14.66 -12.39
CA ALA A 84 -0.85 15.87 -12.82
C ALA A 84 -1.33 15.78 -14.28
N ALA A 85 -0.55 15.17 -15.17
CA ALA A 85 -0.93 14.91 -16.55
C ALA A 85 -2.15 13.97 -16.64
N ARG A 86 -2.13 12.86 -15.87
CA ARG A 86 -3.26 11.92 -15.79
C ARG A 86 -4.53 12.57 -15.23
N LEU A 87 -4.39 13.48 -14.26
CA LEU A 87 -5.53 14.21 -13.71
C LEU A 87 -6.11 15.23 -14.72
N ALA A 88 -5.25 15.90 -15.49
CA ALA A 88 -5.69 16.80 -16.56
C ALA A 88 -6.39 16.04 -17.70
N GLU A 89 -5.94 14.83 -18.02
CA GLU A 89 -6.57 13.95 -19.01
C GLU A 89 -7.95 13.49 -18.53
N ALA A 90 -8.06 13.00 -17.29
CA ALA A 90 -9.35 12.61 -16.70
C ALA A 90 -10.36 13.77 -16.64
N GLN A 91 -9.89 15.01 -16.43
CA GLN A 91 -10.75 16.19 -16.47
C GLN A 91 -11.30 16.46 -17.88
N ARG A 92 -10.50 16.24 -18.93
CA ARG A 92 -10.95 16.39 -20.33
C ARG A 92 -11.99 15.33 -20.68
N ASP A 93 -11.76 14.07 -20.32
CA ASP A 93 -12.70 12.98 -20.57
C ASP A 93 -14.06 13.24 -19.90
N LEU A 94 -14.04 13.76 -18.68
CA LEU A 94 -15.25 14.10 -17.94
C LEU A 94 -16.02 15.24 -18.62
N THR A 95 -15.33 16.25 -19.15
CA THR A 95 -15.98 17.30 -19.94
C THR A 95 -16.57 16.78 -21.24
N GLU A 96 -15.89 15.86 -21.92
CA GLU A 96 -16.40 15.24 -23.14
C GLU A 96 -17.65 14.41 -22.86
N LEU A 97 -17.63 13.57 -21.83
CA LEU A 97 -18.78 12.77 -21.41
C LEU A 97 -19.99 13.63 -21.06
N ARG A 98 -19.78 14.74 -20.34
CA ARG A 98 -20.85 15.71 -20.05
C ARG A 98 -21.43 16.33 -21.31
N SER A 99 -20.58 16.69 -22.28
CA SER A 99 -21.04 17.25 -23.55
C SER A 99 -21.84 16.22 -24.36
N ARG A 100 -21.42 14.95 -24.33
CA ARG A 100 -22.10 13.85 -25.01
C ARG A 100 -23.45 13.54 -24.37
N LEU A 101 -23.52 13.58 -23.03
CA LEU A 101 -24.76 13.43 -22.29
C LEU A 101 -25.73 14.57 -22.62
N ALA A 102 -25.26 15.82 -22.65
CA ALA A 102 -26.08 16.97 -23.02
C ALA A 102 -26.60 16.87 -24.46
N ARG A 103 -25.80 16.32 -25.40
CA ARG A 103 -26.27 16.05 -26.77
C ARG A 103 -27.35 14.97 -26.81
N LEU A 104 -27.17 13.87 -26.08
CA LEU A 104 -28.17 12.80 -26.00
C LEU A 104 -29.46 13.28 -25.33
N GLU A 105 -29.37 14.15 -24.32
CA GLU A 105 -30.53 14.78 -23.71
C GLU A 105 -31.24 15.73 -24.68
N ALA A 106 -30.50 16.51 -25.47
CA ALA A 106 -31.05 17.37 -26.50
C ALA A 106 -31.70 16.56 -27.64
N GLU A 107 -31.12 15.43 -28.05
CA GLU A 107 -31.70 14.49 -29.02
C GLU A 107 -32.97 13.83 -28.48
N ARG A 108 -33.00 13.47 -27.19
CA ARG A 108 -34.21 12.96 -26.53
C ARG A 108 -35.29 14.03 -26.41
N ALA A 109 -34.91 15.28 -26.18
CA ALA A 109 -35.83 16.41 -26.10
C ALA A 109 -36.34 16.87 -27.47
N SER A 110 -35.54 16.71 -28.54
CA SER A 110 -35.94 17.05 -29.92
C SER A 110 -36.75 15.94 -30.59
N LYS A 111 -36.68 14.70 -30.08
CA LYS A 111 -37.59 13.63 -30.46
C LYS A 111 -38.99 13.94 -29.88
N PRO A 112 -40.02 14.19 -30.71
CA PRO A 112 -41.35 14.52 -30.20
C PRO A 112 -41.88 13.37 -29.33
N PRO A 113 -42.69 13.65 -28.30
CA PRO A 113 -43.34 12.59 -27.53
C PRO A 113 -44.20 11.79 -28.50
N GLU A 114 -43.85 10.51 -28.71
CA GLU A 114 -44.76 9.58 -29.38
C GLU A 114 -46.05 9.56 -28.56
N ALA A 115 -47.11 10.15 -29.11
CA ALA A 115 -48.46 9.99 -28.61
C ALA A 115 -48.73 8.47 -28.46
N PRO A 116 -49.51 8.03 -27.46
CA PRO A 116 -49.78 6.62 -27.24
C PRO A 116 -50.56 6.08 -28.45
N ARG A 117 -49.85 5.56 -29.44
CA ARG A 117 -50.43 4.81 -30.54
C ARG A 117 -50.84 3.46 -29.99
N ALA A 118 -52.10 3.38 -29.61
CA ALA A 118 -52.85 2.14 -29.63
C ALA A 118 -52.97 1.66 -31.08
N THR A 119 -51.90 1.07 -31.62
CA THR A 119 -51.96 0.20 -32.78
C THR A 119 -51.04 -0.98 -32.54
N ALA A 120 -51.70 -2.13 -32.41
CA ALA A 120 -51.15 -3.46 -32.42
C ALA A 120 -49.95 -3.61 -33.37
N ALA A 121 -48.76 -3.72 -32.79
CA ALA A 121 -47.67 -4.55 -33.28
C ALA A 121 -46.72 -4.78 -32.09
N ALA A 122 -46.85 -5.94 -31.46
CA ALA A 122 -45.80 -6.47 -30.60
C ALA A 122 -45.28 -7.77 -31.25
N PRO A 123 -43.97 -8.03 -31.22
CA PRO A 123 -42.87 -7.07 -31.26
C PRO A 123 -41.76 -7.51 -32.24
N ALA A 124 -40.78 -6.64 -32.50
CA ALA A 124 -39.44 -7.15 -32.86
C ALA A 124 -39.01 -8.07 -31.71
N ASP A 125 -38.56 -9.29 -32.03
CA ASP A 125 -38.21 -10.30 -31.01
C ASP A 125 -37.34 -9.67 -29.91
N PRO A 126 -37.75 -9.69 -28.62
CA PRO A 126 -36.96 -9.14 -27.53
C PRO A 126 -35.83 -10.08 -27.08
N GLN A 127 -35.73 -11.26 -27.71
CA GLN A 127 -34.72 -12.27 -27.44
C GLN A 127 -33.27 -11.75 -27.53
N PRO A 128 -32.81 -11.08 -28.60
CA PRO A 128 -31.42 -10.61 -28.69
C PRO A 128 -31.07 -9.62 -27.57
N LEU A 129 -31.99 -8.72 -27.20
CA LEU A 129 -31.77 -7.79 -26.09
C LEU A 129 -31.74 -8.51 -24.73
N ARG A 130 -32.54 -9.57 -24.55
CA ARG A 130 -32.52 -10.39 -23.34
C ARG A 130 -31.23 -11.19 -23.21
N GLU A 131 -30.77 -11.77 -24.31
CA GLU A 131 -29.50 -12.48 -24.39
C GLU A 131 -28.32 -11.54 -24.12
N GLU A 132 -28.33 -10.34 -24.70
CA GLU A 132 -27.32 -9.32 -24.45
C GLU A 132 -27.31 -8.88 -22.98
N ASN A 133 -28.48 -8.64 -22.38
CA ASN A 133 -28.57 -8.33 -20.94
C ASN A 133 -28.05 -9.48 -20.07
N ALA A 134 -28.30 -10.73 -20.45
CA ALA A 134 -27.78 -11.90 -19.74
C ALA A 134 -26.24 -11.98 -19.83
N ARG A 135 -25.67 -11.72 -21.01
CA ARG A 135 -24.22 -11.65 -21.22
C ARG A 135 -23.58 -10.53 -20.40
N LEU A 136 -24.12 -9.32 -20.48
CA LEU A 136 -23.63 -8.18 -19.72
C LEU A 136 -23.68 -8.42 -18.21
N ARG A 137 -24.72 -9.07 -17.70
CA ARG A 137 -24.80 -9.49 -16.29
C ARG A 137 -23.71 -10.49 -15.94
N ALA A 138 -23.45 -11.48 -16.79
CA ALA A 138 -22.40 -12.47 -16.57
C ALA A 138 -20.99 -11.82 -16.56
N ASP A 139 -20.73 -10.89 -17.48
CA ASP A 139 -19.46 -10.18 -17.55
C ASP A 139 -19.28 -9.24 -16.34
N LEU A 140 -20.35 -8.60 -15.86
CA LEU A 140 -20.32 -7.78 -14.67
C LEU A 140 -20.02 -8.60 -13.40
N GLU A 141 -20.60 -9.79 -13.27
CA GLU A 141 -20.27 -10.71 -12.18
C GLU A 141 -18.83 -11.23 -12.29
N ARG A 142 -18.33 -11.52 -13.49
CA ARG A 142 -16.92 -11.87 -13.71
C ARG A 142 -16.00 -10.74 -13.25
N ALA A 143 -16.24 -9.52 -13.71
CA ALA A 143 -15.45 -8.35 -13.34
C ALA A 143 -15.49 -8.08 -11.82
N ARG A 144 -16.64 -8.31 -11.16
CA ARG A 144 -16.74 -8.23 -9.69
C ARG A 144 -15.86 -9.28 -9.00
N SER A 145 -15.87 -10.52 -9.47
CA SER A 145 -15.04 -11.59 -8.91
C SER A 145 -13.54 -11.36 -9.14
N GLU A 146 -13.17 -10.78 -10.27
CA GLU A 146 -11.78 -10.39 -10.56
C GLU A 146 -11.35 -9.24 -9.65
N ASN A 147 -12.21 -8.23 -9.45
CA ASN A 147 -11.94 -7.12 -8.54
C ASN A 147 -11.79 -7.59 -7.09
N SER A 148 -12.62 -8.55 -6.62
CA SER A 148 -12.46 -9.10 -5.27
C SER A 148 -11.16 -9.90 -5.14
N ALA A 149 -10.80 -10.71 -6.14
CA ALA A 149 -9.53 -11.44 -6.15
C ALA A 149 -8.31 -10.50 -6.19
N LEU A 150 -8.39 -9.39 -6.92
CA LEU A 150 -7.35 -8.35 -6.94
C LEU A 150 -7.25 -7.64 -5.59
N ALA A 151 -8.38 -7.33 -4.94
CA ALA A 151 -8.39 -6.74 -3.60
C ALA A 151 -7.71 -7.66 -2.58
N GLU A 152 -7.98 -8.96 -2.61
CA GLU A 152 -7.29 -9.94 -1.75
C GLU A 152 -5.78 -9.99 -2.03
N LYS A 153 -5.37 -9.93 -3.29
CA LYS A 153 -3.94 -9.88 -3.66
C LYS A 153 -3.27 -8.60 -3.15
N LEU A 154 -3.95 -7.46 -3.24
CA LEU A 154 -3.46 -6.19 -2.73
C LEU A 154 -3.29 -6.24 -1.21
N GLN A 155 -4.29 -6.73 -0.49
CA GLN A 155 -4.22 -6.89 0.96
C GLN A 155 -3.05 -7.82 1.38
N LYS A 156 -2.84 -8.92 0.64
CA LYS A 156 -1.68 -9.82 0.84
C LYS A 156 -0.34 -9.13 0.54
N ALA A 157 -0.29 -8.24 -0.45
CA ALA A 157 0.92 -7.49 -0.76
C ALA A 157 1.21 -6.43 0.32
N GLU A 158 0.18 -5.74 0.80
CA GLU A 158 0.29 -4.73 1.86
C GLU A 158 0.75 -5.33 3.18
N THR A 159 0.21 -6.49 3.56
CA THR A 159 0.63 -7.22 4.77
C THR A 159 2.09 -7.64 4.67
N ARG A 160 2.52 -8.24 3.55
CA ARG A 160 3.94 -8.56 3.31
C ARG A 160 4.85 -7.33 3.35
N HIS A 161 4.39 -6.21 2.81
CA HIS A 161 5.15 -4.96 2.86
C HIS A 161 5.27 -4.42 4.29
N ALA A 162 4.19 -4.50 5.08
CA ALA A 162 4.22 -4.13 6.49
C ALA A 162 5.17 -5.02 7.30
N GLU A 163 5.13 -6.33 7.08
CA GLU A 163 6.05 -7.30 7.70
C GLU A 163 7.52 -6.99 7.34
N ALA A 164 7.82 -6.79 6.05
CA ALA A 164 9.17 -6.46 5.61
C ALA A 164 9.68 -5.14 6.21
N ARG A 165 8.79 -4.15 6.40
CA ARG A 165 9.15 -2.88 7.03
C ARG A 165 9.52 -3.07 8.50
N LEU A 166 8.76 -3.87 9.25
CA LEU A 166 9.09 -4.22 10.63
C LEU A 166 10.41 -4.97 10.73
N GLU A 167 10.69 -5.87 9.78
CA GLU A 167 11.97 -6.58 9.70
C GLU A 167 13.14 -5.61 9.47
N ILE A 168 13.03 -4.68 8.52
CA ILE A 168 14.04 -3.64 8.27
C ILE A 168 14.27 -2.78 9.53
N ASP A 169 13.20 -2.38 10.22
CA ASP A 169 13.31 -1.59 11.45
C ASP A 169 14.05 -2.38 12.55
N SER A 170 13.77 -3.68 12.70
CA SER A 170 14.48 -4.54 13.65
C SER A 170 15.97 -4.69 13.30
N LEU A 171 16.30 -4.90 12.03
CA LEU A 171 17.68 -5.00 11.55
C LEU A 171 18.45 -3.70 11.74
N ASN A 172 17.80 -2.54 11.58
CA ASN A 172 18.41 -1.24 11.84
C ASN A 172 18.78 -1.07 13.32
N VAL A 173 17.91 -1.51 14.23
CA VAL A 173 18.18 -1.51 15.67
C VAL A 173 19.36 -2.43 16.00
N ASP A 174 19.37 -3.65 15.46
CA ASP A 174 20.45 -4.61 15.67
C ASP A 174 21.79 -4.10 15.13
N LEU A 175 21.79 -3.49 13.94
CA LEU A 175 22.98 -2.90 13.34
C LEU A 175 23.52 -1.75 14.21
N LEU A 176 22.64 -0.91 14.77
CA LEU A 176 23.03 0.16 15.68
C LEU A 176 23.65 -0.41 16.96
N ALA A 177 23.04 -1.45 17.54
CA ALA A 177 23.55 -2.13 18.71
C ALA A 177 24.93 -2.76 18.43
N GLN A 178 25.11 -3.39 17.27
CA GLN A 178 26.39 -3.96 16.85
C GLN A 178 27.46 -2.88 16.67
N LYS A 179 27.12 -1.73 16.07
CA LYS A 179 28.03 -0.59 15.93
C LYS A 179 28.47 -0.05 17.29
N GLN A 180 27.55 0.09 18.24
CA GLN A 180 27.87 0.52 19.59
C GLN A 180 28.75 -0.50 20.33
N ALA A 181 28.46 -1.80 20.20
CA ALA A 181 29.27 -2.85 20.80
C ALA A 181 30.70 -2.84 20.25
N ARG A 182 30.86 -2.68 18.93
CA ARG A 182 32.17 -2.55 18.29
C ARG A 182 32.94 -1.32 18.81
N SER A 183 32.28 -0.17 18.89
CA SER A 183 32.91 1.06 19.41
C SER A 183 33.37 0.90 20.86
N ARG A 184 32.57 0.24 21.71
CA ARG A 184 32.96 -0.06 23.10
C ARG A 184 34.15 -1.01 23.18
N ALA A 185 34.19 -2.02 22.32
CA ALA A 185 35.32 -2.94 22.24
C ALA A 185 36.60 -2.22 21.81
N GLU A 186 36.53 -1.35 20.79
CA GLU A 186 37.66 -0.52 20.34
C GLU A 186 38.16 0.40 21.47
N GLN A 187 37.26 1.07 22.19
CA GLN A 187 37.62 1.89 23.36
C GLN A 187 38.27 1.08 24.48
N ALA A 188 37.78 -0.13 24.76
CA ALA A 188 38.36 -1.01 25.76
C ALA A 188 39.77 -1.48 25.36
N THR A 189 39.99 -1.78 24.09
CA THR A 189 41.33 -2.14 23.59
C THR A 189 42.31 -0.98 23.68
N GLU A 190 41.88 0.24 23.37
CA GLU A 190 42.72 1.44 23.49
C GLU A 190 43.06 1.75 24.95
N ALA A 191 42.08 1.60 25.85
CA ALA A 191 42.32 1.75 27.29
C ALA A 191 43.32 0.72 27.82
N LEU A 192 43.22 -0.55 27.40
CA LEU A 192 44.18 -1.58 27.79
C LEU A 192 45.58 -1.31 27.24
N ARG A 193 45.66 -0.81 26.00
CA ARG A 193 46.93 -0.39 25.39
C ARG A 193 47.58 0.74 26.17
N ALA A 194 46.83 1.78 26.50
CA ALA A 194 47.31 2.89 27.31
C ALA A 194 47.80 2.41 28.69
N GLN A 195 47.08 1.48 29.33
CA GLN A 195 47.52 0.86 30.59
C GLN A 195 48.87 0.13 30.43
N LEU A 196 49.03 -0.68 29.37
CA LEU A 196 50.31 -1.35 29.08
C LEU A 196 51.45 -0.35 28.90
N ASP A 197 51.23 0.74 28.14
CA ASP A 197 52.23 1.78 27.94
C ASP A 197 52.66 2.44 29.27
N THR A 198 51.71 2.68 30.18
CA THR A 198 52.05 3.22 31.52
C THR A 198 52.87 2.25 32.38
N VAL A 199 52.58 0.94 32.30
CA VAL A 199 53.34 -0.09 33.02
C VAL A 199 54.75 -0.21 32.46
N LEU A 200 54.90 -0.22 31.13
CA LEU A 200 56.20 -0.25 30.46
C LEU A 200 57.03 1.00 30.79
N ALA A 201 56.42 2.19 30.77
CA ALA A 201 57.09 3.44 31.16
C ALA A 201 57.61 3.39 32.60
N ARG A 202 56.79 2.92 33.56
CA ARG A 202 57.18 2.78 34.98
C ARG A 202 58.29 1.74 35.19
N GLY A 203 58.30 0.66 34.41
CA GLY A 203 59.37 -0.34 34.40
C GLY A 203 60.70 0.24 33.90
N SER A 204 60.64 1.10 32.86
CA SER A 204 61.83 1.75 32.29
C SER A 204 62.40 2.90 33.14
N SER A 205 61.58 3.52 34.00
CA SER A 205 61.99 4.62 34.89
C SER A 205 62.51 4.16 36.26
N SER A 206 62.67 2.86 36.50
CA SER A 206 63.36 2.39 37.72
C SER A 206 64.84 2.81 37.62
N PRO A 207 65.34 3.68 38.53
CA PRO A 207 66.77 3.93 38.59
C PRO A 207 67.44 2.60 38.85
N ALA A 208 68.58 2.35 38.20
CA ALA A 208 69.35 1.14 38.33
C ALA A 208 69.46 0.72 39.82
N LEU A 209 68.58 -0.20 40.24
CA LEU A 209 68.82 -1.02 41.40
C LEU A 209 70.05 -1.81 41.00
N THR A 210 71.20 -1.39 41.54
CA THR A 210 72.39 -2.21 41.48
C THR A 210 71.98 -3.60 41.94
N LEU A 211 72.42 -4.63 41.22
CA LEU A 211 72.12 -6.04 41.54
C LEU A 211 72.42 -6.39 43.02
N SER A 212 73.23 -5.55 43.68
CA SER A 212 73.53 -5.56 45.11
C SER A 212 72.33 -5.20 46.01
N ALA A 213 71.57 -4.14 45.72
CA ALA A 213 70.44 -3.70 46.55
C ALA A 213 69.24 -4.66 46.48
N ALA A 214 69.07 -5.35 45.35
CA ALA A 214 68.05 -6.39 45.18
C ALA A 214 68.38 -7.66 45.99
N ARG A 215 69.66 -8.02 46.16
CA ARG A 215 70.06 -9.17 46.99
C ARG A 215 69.80 -8.95 48.48
N GLU A 216 69.96 -7.73 48.98
CA GLU A 216 69.67 -7.40 50.39
C GLU A 216 68.17 -7.34 50.70
N SER A 217 67.34 -6.90 49.76
CA SER A 217 65.89 -6.82 49.98
C SER A 217 65.17 -8.17 49.85
N THR A 218 65.76 -9.16 49.17
CA THR A 218 65.16 -10.50 48.99
C THR A 218 65.52 -11.48 50.11
N ALA A 219 66.55 -11.18 50.93
CA ALA A 219 66.95 -12.01 52.06
C ALA A 219 66.00 -11.90 53.27
N THR A 220 65.22 -10.82 53.38
CA THR A 220 64.31 -10.61 54.53
C THR A 220 62.86 -11.01 54.23
N SER A 221 62.50 -11.22 52.95
CA SER A 221 61.14 -11.61 52.54
C SER A 221 61.09 -13.01 51.91
N THR A 222 61.81 -13.96 52.51
CA THR A 222 61.67 -15.41 52.23
C THR A 222 61.53 -16.23 53.52
N ALA A 223 61.21 -15.59 54.65
CA ALA A 223 60.90 -16.28 55.91
C ALA A 223 59.42 -16.61 56.10
N ILE A 224 58.53 -16.10 55.25
CA ILE A 224 57.09 -16.38 55.33
C ILE A 224 56.61 -16.66 53.90
N LEU A 225 56.50 -17.94 53.56
CA LEU A 225 55.36 -18.54 52.86
C LEU A 225 55.74 -19.97 52.47
N HIS A 226 55.51 -20.84 53.45
CA HIS A 226 55.32 -22.26 53.24
C HIS A 226 54.11 -22.45 52.30
N TYR A 227 54.30 -23.11 51.15
CA TYR A 227 53.18 -23.71 50.41
C TYR A 227 53.59 -25.10 49.90
N PRO A 228 52.76 -26.13 50.11
CA PRO A 228 53.11 -27.49 49.77
C PRO A 228 53.09 -27.72 48.25
N SER A 229 54.02 -28.57 47.83
CA SER A 229 54.13 -29.11 46.48
C SER A 229 52.94 -30.03 46.16
N SER A 230 52.40 -29.90 44.95
CA SER A 230 51.71 -30.98 44.25
C SER A 230 51.79 -30.81 42.73
N PRO A 231 51.73 -31.91 41.96
CA PRO A 231 52.61 -32.09 40.81
C PRO A 231 51.94 -31.84 39.47
N ARG A 232 52.80 -31.58 38.50
CA ARG A 232 52.50 -31.27 37.11
C ARG A 232 52.21 -32.57 36.33
N THR A 233 50.96 -32.80 35.95
CA THR A 233 50.64 -33.74 34.87
C THR A 233 50.74 -33.02 33.53
N GLY A 234 51.69 -33.46 32.71
CA GLY A 234 51.82 -33.02 31.33
C GLY A 234 50.75 -33.62 30.42
N SER A 235 50.34 -32.87 29.41
CA SER A 235 49.84 -33.42 28.16
C SER A 235 50.21 -32.46 27.04
N GLY A 236 50.93 -33.01 26.05
CA GLY A 236 51.60 -32.27 24.99
C GLY A 236 50.67 -31.65 23.96
N ALA A 237 51.08 -30.49 23.47
CA ALA A 237 50.57 -29.92 22.23
C ALA A 237 51.54 -30.30 21.10
N GLY A 238 51.17 -31.32 20.33
CA GLY A 238 51.76 -31.57 19.02
C GLY A 238 51.19 -30.57 17.99
N PRO A 239 51.93 -30.29 16.90
CA PRO A 239 51.47 -29.39 15.84
C PRO A 239 50.36 -30.05 15.02
N THR A 240 49.19 -29.41 14.96
CA THR A 240 48.05 -29.83 14.15
C THR A 240 48.33 -29.59 12.66
N PRO A 241 48.11 -30.58 11.77
CA PRO A 241 48.27 -30.39 10.32
C PRO A 241 47.19 -29.47 9.71
N PRO A 242 47.44 -28.88 8.53
CA PRO A 242 46.52 -27.95 7.87
C PRO A 242 45.16 -28.62 7.61
N ALA A 243 44.09 -28.01 8.12
CA ALA A 243 42.73 -28.45 7.86
C ALA A 243 42.37 -28.20 6.39
N GLU A 244 41.99 -29.26 5.69
CA GLU A 244 41.44 -29.22 4.33
C GLU A 244 40.21 -28.27 4.26
N PRO A 245 39.99 -27.58 3.13
CA PRO A 245 38.86 -26.67 2.97
C PRO A 245 37.57 -27.48 2.98
N ARG A 246 36.81 -27.38 4.07
CA ARG A 246 35.44 -27.87 4.11
C ARG A 246 34.58 -27.02 3.18
N PRO A 247 33.72 -27.61 2.35
CA PRO A 247 32.81 -26.85 1.51
C PRO A 247 31.94 -25.97 2.40
N ARG A 248 32.01 -24.66 2.20
CA ARG A 248 31.19 -23.70 2.93
C ARG A 248 29.93 -23.48 2.12
N THR A 249 28.76 -23.54 2.72
CA THR A 249 27.52 -23.16 2.04
C THR A 249 27.07 -21.75 2.45
N HIS A 250 26.48 -21.02 1.52
CA HIS A 250 25.93 -19.68 1.74
C HIS A 250 24.49 -19.61 1.24
N VAL A 251 23.57 -19.16 2.09
CA VAL A 251 22.17 -18.92 1.72
C VAL A 251 22.04 -17.49 1.19
N VAL A 252 21.63 -17.35 -0.06
CA VAL A 252 21.49 -16.07 -0.75
C VAL A 252 20.46 -15.18 -0.06
N GLN A 253 20.86 -13.95 0.31
CA GLN A 253 19.98 -12.95 0.91
C GLN A 253 19.46 -11.94 -0.12
N PRO A 254 18.39 -11.17 0.18
CA PRO A 254 17.93 -10.10 -0.70
C PRO A 254 19.05 -9.10 -1.01
N GLY A 255 19.32 -8.85 -2.29
CA GLY A 255 20.35 -7.91 -2.75
C GLY A 255 21.78 -8.47 -2.81
N ASP A 256 21.97 -9.75 -2.51
CA ASP A 256 23.21 -10.48 -2.80
C ASP A 256 23.40 -10.64 -4.32
N THR A 257 24.64 -10.50 -4.76
CA THR A 257 25.09 -10.88 -6.10
C THR A 257 26.25 -11.87 -5.96
N LEU A 258 26.49 -12.70 -6.98
CA LEU A 258 27.61 -13.65 -6.96
C LEU A 258 28.95 -12.95 -6.71
N GLU A 259 29.13 -11.73 -7.23
CA GLU A 259 30.31 -10.89 -6.99
C GLU A 259 30.43 -10.40 -5.54
N LYS A 260 29.32 -9.98 -4.91
CA LYS A 260 29.30 -9.58 -3.50
C LYS A 260 29.62 -10.76 -2.59
N ILE A 261 29.04 -11.93 -2.89
CA ILE A 261 29.32 -13.17 -2.17
C ILE A 261 30.80 -13.53 -2.36
N ALA A 262 31.32 -13.48 -3.59
CA ALA A 262 32.73 -13.77 -3.86
C ALA A 262 33.69 -12.81 -3.14
N THR A 263 33.36 -11.51 -3.10
CA THR A 263 34.12 -10.49 -2.37
C THR A 263 34.09 -10.76 -0.86
N ARG A 264 32.93 -11.15 -0.32
CA ARG A 264 32.77 -11.43 1.12
C ARG A 264 33.55 -12.66 1.56
N TYR A 265 33.56 -13.71 0.76
CA TYR A 265 34.16 -15.00 1.15
C TYR A 265 35.60 -15.19 0.67
N TYR A 266 35.97 -14.61 -0.47
CA TYR A 266 37.30 -14.76 -1.06
C TYR A 266 38.08 -13.45 -1.22
N GLY A 267 37.50 -12.31 -0.82
CA GLY A 267 38.16 -11.00 -0.91
C GLY A 267 38.32 -10.47 -2.33
N SER A 268 37.86 -11.19 -3.36
CA SER A 268 37.92 -10.77 -4.76
C SER A 268 36.58 -11.00 -5.46
N PRO A 269 36.00 -9.98 -6.12
CA PRO A 269 34.79 -10.14 -6.89
C PRO A 269 34.97 -11.13 -8.05
N GLU A 270 36.16 -11.20 -8.66
CA GLU A 270 36.47 -12.07 -9.82
C GLU A 270 36.25 -13.56 -9.56
N ARG A 271 36.25 -13.98 -8.29
CA ARG A 271 35.99 -15.37 -7.90
C ARG A 271 34.51 -15.78 -8.00
N TRP A 272 33.62 -14.89 -8.45
CA TRP A 272 32.21 -15.20 -8.71
C TRP A 272 32.06 -16.37 -9.72
N GLN A 273 32.95 -16.47 -10.70
CA GLN A 273 32.95 -17.54 -11.72
C GLN A 273 33.20 -18.92 -11.11
N ALA A 274 33.98 -18.99 -10.01
CA ALA A 274 34.22 -20.25 -9.31
C ALA A 274 32.96 -20.72 -8.58
N ILE A 275 32.23 -19.78 -7.97
CA ILE A 275 30.94 -20.03 -7.33
C ILE A 275 29.91 -20.45 -8.39
N GLU A 276 29.85 -19.75 -9.52
CA GLU A 276 28.92 -20.10 -10.60
C GLU A 276 29.18 -21.51 -11.14
N ARG A 277 30.44 -21.84 -11.45
CA ARG A 277 30.82 -23.19 -11.92
C ARG A 277 30.48 -24.29 -10.93
N ALA A 278 30.62 -24.05 -9.63
CA ALA A 278 30.27 -25.02 -8.60
C ALA A 278 28.74 -25.22 -8.43
N ASN A 279 27.92 -24.25 -8.86
CA ASN A 279 26.48 -24.23 -8.59
C ASN A 279 25.62 -24.11 -9.87
N GLN A 280 26.14 -24.50 -11.03
CA GLN A 280 25.44 -24.35 -12.33
C GLN A 280 24.05 -24.99 -12.33
N ALA A 281 23.90 -26.16 -11.69
CA ALA A 281 22.62 -26.85 -11.58
C ALA A 281 21.57 -26.05 -10.78
N GLN A 282 22.00 -25.33 -9.74
CA GLN A 282 21.13 -24.53 -8.88
C GLN A 282 20.82 -23.15 -9.50
N LEU A 283 21.75 -22.63 -10.31
CA LEU A 283 21.65 -21.32 -10.97
C LEU A 283 20.92 -21.37 -12.33
N ALA A 284 20.44 -22.53 -12.79
CA ALA A 284 19.73 -22.69 -14.06
C ALA A 284 18.51 -21.76 -14.21
N ASN A 285 17.90 -21.35 -13.09
CA ASN A 285 16.76 -20.43 -13.07
C ASN A 285 17.12 -19.04 -12.51
N GLY A 286 18.40 -18.68 -12.49
CA GLY A 286 18.92 -17.44 -11.92
C GLY A 286 19.13 -17.48 -10.40
N LEU A 287 19.82 -16.46 -9.90
CA LEU A 287 20.09 -16.28 -8.47
C LEU A 287 18.80 -15.86 -7.75
N ARG A 288 18.30 -16.69 -6.82
CA ARG A 288 17.10 -16.41 -6.02
C ARG A 288 17.44 -16.32 -4.54
N VAL A 289 16.71 -15.46 -3.83
CA VAL A 289 16.80 -15.36 -2.37
C VAL A 289 16.39 -16.70 -1.75
N GLY A 290 17.14 -17.13 -0.73
CA GLY A 290 16.95 -18.42 -0.05
C GLY A 290 17.63 -19.61 -0.74
N LEU A 291 18.31 -19.40 -1.88
CA LEU A 291 19.09 -20.44 -2.55
C LEU A 291 20.38 -20.74 -1.77
N GLU A 292 20.67 -22.01 -1.52
CA GLU A 292 21.93 -22.44 -0.92
C GLU A 292 23.00 -22.65 -2.01
N LEU A 293 24.10 -21.90 -1.93
CA LEU A 293 25.24 -21.97 -2.82
C LEU A 293 26.42 -22.66 -2.13
N THR A 294 27.04 -23.59 -2.83
CA THR A 294 28.30 -24.25 -2.45
C THR A 294 29.48 -23.36 -2.80
N LEU A 295 30.28 -22.98 -1.81
CA LEU A 295 31.49 -22.18 -1.97
C LEU A 295 32.71 -23.12 -2.01
N PRO A 296 33.42 -23.22 -3.16
CA PRO A 296 34.59 -24.09 -3.34
C PRO A 296 35.87 -23.66 -2.63
#